data_AF-A0A7J9HRC6-F1
#
_entry.id   AF-A0A7J9HRC6-F1
#
_cell.length_a   1.000
_cell.length_b   1.000
_cell.length_c   1.000
_cell.angle_alpha   90.00
_cell.angle_beta   90.00
_cell.angle_gamma   90.00
#
_symmetry.space_group_name_H-M   'P 1'
#
loop_
_entity.id
_entity.type
_entity.pdbx_description
1 polymer ?
#
loop_
_entity_poly.entity_id
_entity_poly.type
_entity_poly.pdbx_seq_one_letter_code
_entity_poly.pdbx_strand_id
1 'polypeptide(L)'
;MATLMTNLLLTACIALFLVSAATAVGDSPFIIAHKKASLTRLKSGAERVSVSIDIYNQGFSTAYDLSLVDYSWPQDAFDVISGNISQSWEKLDAGGILSHSFELEAKKQGMFYGAPAVITFRIPTKAALQEAYSTSILPLDVLAEIPPEKKFEWVSFVYNNNKQGIQRY
;
A
#
# COMPACT_ATOMS: atom_id res chain seq x y z
N MET A 1 -41.79 -36.77 23.95
CA MET A 1 -42.46 -35.76 23.12
C MET A 1 -41.80 -34.39 23.26
N ALA A 2 -41.77 -33.79 24.45
CA ALA A 2 -41.16 -32.46 24.67
C ALA A 2 -39.70 -32.34 24.20
N THR A 3 -38.83 -33.29 24.58
CA THR A 3 -37.39 -33.30 24.19
C THR A 3 -37.18 -33.45 22.68
N LEU A 4 -38.05 -34.17 21.99
CA LEU A 4 -37.98 -34.37 20.54
C LEU A 4 -38.41 -33.11 19.79
N MET A 5 -39.41 -32.39 20.32
CA MET A 5 -39.83 -31.08 19.81
C MET A 5 -38.77 -30.00 20.05
N THR A 6 -38.11 -29.98 21.21
CA THR A 6 -37.02 -29.03 21.50
C THR A 6 -35.83 -29.21 20.56
N ASN A 7 -35.45 -30.47 20.27
CA ASN A 7 -34.36 -30.76 19.33
C ASN A 7 -34.72 -30.33 17.90
N LEU A 8 -35.96 -30.60 17.45
CA LEU A 8 -36.42 -30.17 16.12
C LEU A 8 -36.43 -28.64 15.97
N LEU A 9 -36.86 -27.94 17.02
CA LEU A 9 -36.93 -26.47 17.03
C LEU A 9 -35.52 -25.85 17.04
N LEU A 10 -34.59 -26.44 17.79
CA LEU A 10 -33.18 -26.02 17.78
C LEU A 10 -32.53 -26.25 16.41
N THR A 11 -32.76 -27.41 15.78
CA THR A 11 -32.25 -27.70 14.43
C THR A 11 -32.82 -26.74 13.39
N ALA A 12 -34.12 -26.41 13.47
CA ALA A 12 -34.75 -25.43 12.59
C ALA A 12 -34.15 -24.03 12.75
N CYS A 13 -33.88 -23.60 13.99
CA CYS A 13 -33.23 -22.31 14.25
C CYS A 13 -31.80 -22.27 13.70
N ILE A 14 -31.02 -23.34 13.85
CA ILE A 14 -29.66 -23.42 13.28
C ILE A 14 -29.72 -23.39 11.75
N ALA A 15 -30.63 -24.15 11.14
CA ALA A 15 -30.80 -24.14 9.68
C ALA A 15 -31.20 -22.76 9.16
N LEU A 16 -32.13 -22.07 9.83
CA LEU A 16 -32.55 -20.72 9.46
C LEU A 16 -31.41 -19.70 9.60
N PHE A 17 -30.61 -19.81 10.65
CA PHE A 17 -29.43 -18.97 10.86
C PHE A 17 -28.39 -19.17 9.75
N LEU A 18 -28.10 -20.41 9.36
CA LEU A 18 -27.18 -20.73 8.28
C LEU A 18 -27.68 -20.23 6.91
N VAL A 19 -28.98 -20.34 6.63
CA VAL A 19 -29.58 -19.80 5.39
C VAL A 19 -29.53 -18.27 5.36
N SER A 20 -29.76 -17.62 6.51
CA SER A 20 -29.69 -16.16 6.61
C SER A 20 -28.26 -15.65 6.39
N ALA A 21 -27.25 -16.35 6.92
CA ALA A 21 -25.85 -16.04 6.68
C ALA A 21 -25.45 -16.15 5.19
N ALA A 22 -26.06 -17.06 4.43
CA ALA A 22 -25.78 -17.25 3.01
C ALA A 22 -26.37 -16.16 2.09
N THR A 23 -27.34 -15.37 2.56
CA THR A 23 -28.04 -14.34 1.74
C THR A 23 -27.53 -12.92 1.98
N ALA A 24 -26.60 -12.72 2.92
CA ALA A 24 -26.04 -11.42 3.25
C ALA A 24 -24.81 -11.01 2.38
N VAL A 25 -24.40 -11.85 1.43
CA VAL A 25 -23.37 -11.48 0.45
C VAL A 25 -23.97 -10.53 -0.57
N GLY A 26 -23.63 -9.25 -0.47
CA GLY A 26 -24.01 -8.28 -1.50
C GLY A 26 -23.30 -8.60 -2.81
N ASP A 27 -24.06 -8.82 -3.89
CA ASP A 27 -23.57 -9.03 -5.27
C ASP A 27 -22.97 -7.74 -5.87
N SER A 28 -22.03 -7.12 -5.19
CA SER A 28 -21.36 -5.88 -5.57
C SER A 28 -19.85 -6.07 -5.57
N PRO A 29 -19.09 -5.39 -6.45
CA PRO A 29 -17.66 -5.26 -6.26
C PRO A 29 -17.38 -4.53 -4.95
N PHE A 30 -16.23 -4.83 -4.36
CA PHE A 30 -15.72 -4.17 -3.16
C PHE A 30 -14.23 -3.91 -3.37
N ILE A 31 -13.90 -2.67 -3.72
CA ILE A 31 -12.56 -2.29 -4.12
C ILE A 31 -11.75 -1.87 -2.89
N ILE A 32 -10.61 -2.53 -2.70
CA ILE A 32 -9.59 -2.16 -1.71
C ILE A 32 -8.32 -1.80 -2.49
N ALA A 33 -7.62 -0.75 -2.08
CA ALA A 33 -6.36 -0.36 -2.69
C ALA A 33 -5.28 -0.11 -1.65
N HIS A 34 -4.05 -0.52 -1.97
CA HIS A 34 -2.88 -0.33 -1.13
C HIS A 34 -1.79 0.37 -1.92
N LYS A 35 -1.40 1.55 -1.43
CA LYS A 35 -0.35 2.38 -2.03
C LYS A 35 0.94 2.26 -1.24
N LYS A 36 2.03 2.03 -1.97
CA LYS A 36 3.40 1.98 -1.45
C LYS A 36 4.23 3.01 -2.18
N ALA A 37 5.11 3.67 -1.45
CA ALA A 37 6.14 4.53 -2.03
C ALA A 37 7.46 4.30 -1.29
N SER A 38 8.56 4.22 -2.05
CA SER A 38 9.91 4.07 -1.50
C SER A 38 10.86 5.09 -2.12
N LEU A 39 11.62 5.77 -1.27
CA LEU A 39 12.63 6.74 -1.65
C LEU A 39 13.98 6.05 -1.84
N THR A 40 14.62 6.28 -2.99
CA THR A 40 15.94 5.74 -3.32
C THR A 40 16.87 6.86 -3.76
N ARG A 41 18.04 6.96 -3.15
CA ARG A 41 19.08 7.91 -3.56
C ARG A 41 20.06 7.28 -4.54
N LEU A 42 20.28 7.96 -5.66
CA LEU A 42 21.22 7.55 -6.70
C LEU A 42 22.63 8.05 -6.41
N LYS A 43 23.61 7.42 -7.05
CA LYS A 43 25.03 7.84 -6.98
C LYS A 43 25.26 9.27 -7.50
N SER A 44 24.39 9.76 -8.38
CA SER A 44 24.40 11.15 -8.86
C SER A 44 23.96 12.16 -7.80
N GLY A 45 23.41 11.70 -6.67
CA GLY A 45 22.79 12.56 -5.66
C GLY A 45 21.30 12.81 -5.89
N ALA A 46 20.77 12.49 -7.06
CA ALA A 46 19.33 12.55 -7.32
C ALA A 46 18.58 11.52 -6.48
N GLU A 47 17.35 11.85 -6.09
CA GLU A 47 16.46 10.94 -5.37
C GLU A 47 15.24 10.59 -6.20
N ARG A 48 14.89 9.30 -6.19
CA ARG A 48 13.76 8.75 -6.92
C ARG A 48 12.74 8.16 -5.97
N VAL A 49 11.48 8.35 -6.29
CA VAL A 49 10.37 7.72 -5.58
C VAL A 49 9.73 6.69 -6.50
N SER A 50 9.82 5.43 -6.08
CA SER A 50 9.13 4.32 -6.73
C SER A 50 7.77 4.15 -6.08
N VAL A 51 6.70 4.32 -6.85
CA VAL A 51 5.31 4.22 -6.37
C VAL A 51 4.65 3.00 -6.97
N SER A 52 3.94 2.23 -6.14
CA SER A 52 3.09 1.12 -6.62
C SER A 52 1.75 1.14 -5.89
N ILE A 53 0.68 0.89 -6.65
CA ILE A 53 -0.69 0.86 -6.15
C ILE A 53 -1.30 -0.46 -6.57
N ASP A 54 -1.58 -1.31 -5.59
CA ASP A 54 -2.25 -2.58 -5.78
C ASP A 54 -3.74 -2.41 -5.53
N ILE A 55 -4.58 -2.88 -6.44
CA ILE A 55 -6.04 -2.75 -6.40
C ILE A 55 -6.64 -4.16 -6.39
N TYR A 56 -7.52 -4.41 -5.43
CA TYR A 56 -8.14 -5.71 -5.19
C TYR A 56 -9.65 -5.56 -5.27
N ASN A 57 -10.31 -6.44 -6.02
CA ASN A 57 -11.76 -6.60 -5.91
C ASN A 57 -12.07 -7.74 -4.95
N GLN A 58 -12.32 -7.41 -3.69
CA GLN A 58 -12.72 -8.34 -2.63
C GLN A 58 -14.25 -8.55 -2.58
N GLY A 59 -14.98 -8.04 -3.58
CA GLY A 59 -16.42 -8.24 -3.72
C GLY A 59 -16.75 -9.48 -4.54
N PHE A 60 -18.05 -9.66 -4.78
CA PHE A 60 -18.59 -10.86 -5.44
C PHE A 60 -19.00 -10.63 -6.90
N SER A 61 -18.83 -9.41 -7.43
CA SER A 61 -19.11 -9.10 -8.84
C SER A 61 -18.02 -8.24 -9.46
N THR A 62 -18.00 -8.19 -10.80
CA THR A 62 -17.02 -7.44 -11.60
C THR A 62 -17.23 -5.93 -11.48
N ALA A 63 -16.15 -5.19 -11.24
CA ALA A 63 -16.11 -3.74 -11.42
C ALA A 63 -15.75 -3.40 -12.87
N TYR A 64 -16.37 -2.37 -13.44
CA TYR A 64 -16.13 -1.94 -14.83
C TYR A 64 -15.61 -0.50 -14.89
N ASP A 65 -14.97 -0.16 -16.00
CA ASP A 65 -14.45 1.18 -16.29
C ASP A 65 -13.63 1.75 -15.12
N LEU A 66 -12.67 0.95 -14.63
CA LEU A 66 -11.83 1.35 -13.52
C LEU A 66 -10.87 2.45 -13.97
N SER A 67 -10.73 3.50 -13.16
CA SER A 67 -9.71 4.53 -13.36
C SER A 67 -9.05 4.87 -12.03
N LEU A 68 -7.73 4.88 -12.04
CA LEU A 68 -6.86 5.26 -10.94
C LEU A 68 -6.22 6.61 -11.27
N VAL A 69 -6.23 7.53 -10.30
CA VAL A 69 -5.42 8.75 -10.36
C VAL A 69 -4.80 9.05 -9.00
N ASP A 70 -3.49 9.30 -8.99
CA ASP A 70 -2.75 9.69 -7.79
C ASP A 70 -2.33 11.16 -7.83
N TYR A 71 -3.17 12.01 -7.24
CA TYR A 71 -2.94 13.47 -7.16
C TYR A 71 -1.88 13.90 -6.14
N SER A 72 -1.23 12.95 -5.48
CA SER A 72 -0.29 13.28 -4.40
C SER A 72 0.92 14.07 -4.88
N TRP A 73 1.31 13.95 -6.15
CA TRP A 73 2.64 14.30 -6.66
C TRP A 73 2.62 15.62 -7.45
N PRO A 74 2.95 16.76 -6.83
CA PRO A 74 2.91 18.04 -7.53
C PRO A 74 4.15 18.22 -8.43
N GLN A 75 3.92 18.75 -9.63
CA GLN A 75 4.93 18.85 -10.71
C GLN A 75 6.09 19.82 -10.39
N ASP A 76 5.90 20.71 -9.42
CA ASP A 76 6.95 21.61 -8.95
C ASP A 76 7.91 20.92 -7.95
N ALA A 77 7.54 19.77 -7.38
CA ALA A 77 8.38 18.99 -6.47
C ALA A 77 8.87 17.65 -7.06
N PHE A 78 8.13 17.08 -8.01
CA PHE A 78 8.47 15.79 -8.64
C PHE A 78 8.28 15.82 -10.15
N ASP A 79 9.20 15.20 -10.88
CA ASP A 79 9.06 14.90 -12.31
C ASP A 79 8.75 13.42 -12.50
N VAL A 80 7.75 13.08 -13.33
CA VAL A 80 7.47 11.69 -13.70
C VAL A 80 8.50 11.24 -14.72
N ILE A 81 9.33 10.25 -14.36
CA ILE A 81 10.41 9.74 -15.22
C ILE A 81 10.08 8.40 -15.86
N SER A 82 9.08 7.68 -15.34
CA SER A 82 8.56 6.44 -15.92
C SER A 82 7.11 6.21 -15.51
N GLY A 83 6.29 5.69 -16.43
CA GLY A 83 4.87 5.45 -16.19
C GLY A 83 4.03 6.73 -16.17
N ASN A 84 2.87 6.67 -15.53
CA ASN A 84 1.93 7.79 -15.38
C ASN A 84 1.30 7.73 -13.98
N ILE A 85 0.91 8.87 -13.41
CA ILE A 85 0.17 8.94 -12.14
C ILE A 85 -1.28 8.46 -12.28
N SER A 86 -1.76 8.25 -13.51
CA SER A 86 -3.09 7.73 -13.81
C SER A 86 -3.05 6.50 -14.70
N GLN A 87 -4.01 5.58 -14.51
CA GLN A 87 -4.23 4.45 -15.40
C GLN A 87 -5.70 4.01 -15.39
N SER A 88 -6.16 3.41 -16.49
CA SER A 88 -7.53 2.89 -16.60
C SER A 88 -7.54 1.46 -17.11
N TRP A 89 -8.56 0.71 -16.69
CA TRP A 89 -8.80 -0.69 -17.08
C TRP A 89 -10.27 -0.90 -17.39
N GLU A 90 -10.55 -1.75 -18.37
CA GLU A 90 -11.92 -2.06 -18.78
C GLU A 90 -12.73 -2.70 -17.63
N LYS A 91 -12.11 -3.62 -16.89
CA LYS A 91 -12.78 -4.34 -15.81
C LYS A 91 -11.81 -4.95 -14.80
N LEU A 92 -12.37 -5.31 -13.65
CA LEU A 92 -11.73 -6.10 -12.61
C LEU A 92 -12.72 -7.12 -12.06
N ASP A 93 -12.53 -8.38 -12.43
CA ASP A 93 -13.40 -9.49 -12.03
C ASP A 93 -13.34 -9.72 -10.51
N ALA A 94 -14.34 -10.39 -9.95
CA ALA A 94 -14.40 -10.73 -8.52
C ALA A 94 -13.16 -11.55 -8.10
N GLY A 95 -12.53 -11.18 -6.99
CA GLY A 95 -11.25 -11.75 -6.54
C GLY A 95 -10.03 -11.33 -7.36
N GLY A 96 -10.21 -10.49 -8.38
CA GLY A 96 -9.14 -10.03 -9.27
C GLY A 96 -8.21 -9.01 -8.61
N ILE A 97 -7.00 -8.90 -9.20
CA ILE A 97 -5.93 -8.02 -8.73
C ILE A 97 -5.37 -7.23 -9.92
N LEU A 98 -5.20 -5.93 -9.74
CA LEU A 98 -4.44 -5.04 -10.63
C LEU A 98 -3.30 -4.40 -9.86
N SER A 99 -2.23 -4.04 -10.56
CA SER A 99 -1.13 -3.27 -10.01
C SER A 99 -0.70 -2.22 -11.02
N HIS A 100 -0.42 -1.02 -10.53
CA HIS A 100 0.10 0.09 -11.32
C HIS A 100 1.29 0.71 -10.63
N SER A 101 2.33 1.02 -11.40
CA SER A 101 3.57 1.57 -10.89
C SER A 101 4.11 2.69 -11.77
N PHE A 102 4.74 3.67 -11.13
CA PHE A 102 5.42 4.78 -11.79
C PHE A 102 6.60 5.25 -10.95
N GLU A 103 7.54 5.92 -11.60
CA GLU A 103 8.76 6.43 -10.99
C GLU A 103 8.79 7.95 -11.10
N LEU A 104 9.20 8.58 -10.01
CA LEU A 104 9.36 10.02 -9.90
C LEU A 104 10.82 10.36 -9.59
N GLU A 105 11.27 11.52 -10.05
CA GLU A 105 12.51 12.14 -9.61
C GLU A 105 12.19 13.41 -8.81
N ALA A 106 12.83 13.55 -7.64
CA ALA A 106 12.61 14.66 -6.73
C ALA A 106 13.39 15.91 -7.14
N LYS A 107 12.74 17.08 -7.00
CA LYS A 107 13.28 18.40 -7.38
C LYS A 107 13.44 19.34 -6.20
N LYS A 108 12.63 19.14 -5.15
CA LYS A 108 12.58 20.00 -3.97
C LYS A 108 12.85 19.19 -2.71
N GLN A 109 13.70 19.74 -1.86
CA GLN A 109 13.98 19.19 -0.54
C GLN A 109 12.80 19.42 0.41
N GLY A 110 12.50 18.42 1.22
CA GLY A 110 11.58 18.54 2.34
C GLY A 110 10.78 17.28 2.62
N MET A 111 9.99 17.37 3.71
CA MET A 111 9.07 16.32 4.11
C MET A 111 7.84 16.31 3.21
N PHE A 112 7.65 15.20 2.51
CA PHE A 112 6.54 15.00 1.60
C PHE A 112 5.52 14.00 2.17
N TYR A 113 4.25 14.37 2.13
CA TYR A 113 3.13 13.56 2.60
C TYR A 113 2.25 13.19 1.41
N GLY A 114 2.18 11.90 1.07
CA GLY A 114 1.34 11.45 -0.04
C GLY A 114 -0.06 11.06 0.40
N ALA A 115 -1.07 11.67 -0.22
CA ALA A 115 -2.47 11.35 -0.04
C ALA A 115 -2.82 9.96 -0.61
N PRO A 116 -4.00 9.41 -0.26
CA PRO A 116 -4.60 8.31 -0.99
C PRO A 116 -4.76 8.60 -2.47
N ALA A 117 -4.47 7.62 -3.32
CA ALA A 117 -4.90 7.64 -4.71
C ALA A 117 -6.41 7.37 -4.80
N VAL A 118 -7.04 7.93 -5.82
CA VAL A 118 -8.49 7.80 -6.07
C VAL A 118 -8.71 6.75 -7.14
N ILE A 119 -9.58 5.78 -6.84
CA ILE A 119 -10.03 4.76 -7.77
C ILE A 119 -11.52 5.00 -8.03
N THR A 120 -11.90 5.17 -9.28
CA THR A 120 -13.30 5.25 -9.71
C THR A 120 -13.66 4.00 -10.49
N PHE A 121 -14.92 3.56 -10.38
CA PHE A 121 -15.42 2.39 -11.11
C PHE A 121 -16.94 2.41 -11.23
N ARG A 122 -17.47 1.62 -12.16
CA ARG A 122 -18.91 1.43 -12.38
C ARG A 122 -19.38 0.07 -11.89
N ILE A 123 -20.63 0.06 -11.44
CA ILE A 123 -21.39 -1.15 -11.12
C ILE A 123 -22.59 -1.15 -12.07
N PRO A 124 -22.81 -2.18 -12.90
CA PRO A 124 -23.87 -2.17 -13.92
C PRO A 124 -25.28 -1.88 -13.37
N THR A 125 -25.55 -2.30 -12.13
CA THR A 125 -26.84 -2.10 -11.45
C THR A 125 -27.00 -0.72 -10.79
N LYS A 126 -25.96 0.13 -10.81
CA LYS A 126 -25.98 1.47 -10.20
C LYS A 126 -25.62 2.54 -11.22
N ALA A 127 -26.46 3.57 -11.31
CA ALA A 127 -26.21 4.71 -12.20
C ALA A 127 -25.02 5.59 -11.74
N ALA A 128 -24.81 5.70 -10.43
CA ALA A 128 -23.77 6.53 -9.85
C ALA A 128 -22.38 5.87 -9.99
N LEU A 129 -21.39 6.67 -10.38
CA LEU A 129 -19.98 6.30 -10.31
C LEU A 129 -19.59 6.03 -8.85
N GLN A 130 -18.83 4.97 -8.62
CA GLN A 130 -18.35 4.60 -7.30
C GLN A 130 -16.89 5.02 -7.14
N GLU A 131 -16.50 5.31 -5.90
CA GLU A 131 -15.15 5.69 -5.54
C GLU A 131 -14.59 4.77 -4.44
N ALA A 132 -13.29 4.51 -4.52
CA ALA A 132 -12.48 3.88 -3.51
C ALA A 132 -11.15 4.63 -3.38
N TYR A 133 -10.51 4.48 -2.22
CA TYR A 133 -9.28 5.19 -1.90
C TYR A 133 -8.20 4.18 -1.52
N SER A 134 -6.96 4.46 -1.90
CA SER A 134 -5.82 3.69 -1.39
C SER A 134 -5.49 4.07 0.05
N THR A 135 -4.53 3.38 0.64
CA THR A 135 -3.83 3.89 1.83
C THR A 135 -3.04 5.17 1.50
N SER A 136 -2.84 6.03 2.50
CA SER A 136 -1.80 7.07 2.45
C SER A 136 -0.41 6.44 2.60
N ILE A 137 0.63 7.17 2.21
CA ILE A 137 2.02 6.75 2.45
C ILE A 137 2.59 7.40 3.70
N LEU A 138 3.63 6.77 4.27
CA LEU A 138 4.44 7.42 5.28
C LEU A 138 5.17 8.64 4.69
N PRO A 139 5.46 9.66 5.52
CA PRO A 139 6.19 10.83 5.04
C PRO A 139 7.56 10.44 4.47
N LEU A 140 7.90 11.02 3.33
CA LEU A 140 9.20 10.85 2.69
C LEU A 140 10.05 12.09 2.97
N ASP A 141 11.24 11.91 3.55
CA ASP A 141 12.19 13.01 3.74
C ASP A 141 13.09 13.12 2.51
N VAL A 142 12.64 13.95 1.57
CA VAL A 142 13.20 14.00 0.21
C VAL A 142 14.34 15.00 0.16
N LEU A 143 15.44 14.59 -0.47
CA LEU A 143 16.71 15.30 -0.61
C LEU A 143 17.27 15.77 0.74
N ALA A 144 17.05 15.00 1.81
CA ALA A 144 17.57 15.30 3.14
C ALA A 144 19.10 15.35 3.15
N GLU A 145 19.65 16.28 3.92
CA GLU A 145 21.09 16.28 4.21
C GLU A 145 21.40 15.08 5.10
N ILE A 146 22.27 14.18 4.62
CA ILE A 146 22.74 13.05 5.42
C ILE A 146 23.75 13.63 6.42
N PRO A 147 23.51 13.51 7.74
CA PRO A 147 24.53 13.87 8.72
C PRO A 147 25.79 13.04 8.45
N PRO A 148 26.99 13.62 8.52
CA PRO A 148 28.22 12.89 8.26
C PRO A 148 28.27 11.64 9.14
N GLU A 149 28.38 10.46 8.51
CA GLU A 149 28.53 9.22 9.25
C GLU A 149 29.77 9.34 10.13
N LYS A 150 29.55 9.32 11.45
CA LYS A 150 30.65 9.23 12.41
C LYS A 150 31.20 7.81 12.27
N LYS A 151 32.17 7.62 11.37
CA LYS A 151 32.90 6.36 11.25
C LYS A 151 33.52 6.08 12.62
N PHE A 152 32.98 5.08 13.31
CA PHE A 152 33.60 4.57 14.52
C PHE A 152 34.94 3.94 14.11
N GLU A 153 36.04 4.65 14.35
CA GLU A 153 37.39 4.12 14.18
C GLU A 153 37.67 3.10 15.29
N TRP A 154 37.42 1.82 15.01
CA TRP A 154 37.86 0.70 15.85
C TRP A 154 39.34 0.40 15.64
N VAL A 155 40.24 1.35 15.94
CA VAL A 155 41.69 1.11 15.84
C VAL A 155 42.38 1.51 17.14
N SER A 156 42.97 0.49 17.80
CA SER A 156 44.14 0.52 18.70
C SER A 156 44.01 0.25 20.21
N PHE A 157 42.84 0.02 20.81
CA PHE A 157 42.83 -0.35 22.26
C PHE A 157 43.51 -1.71 22.53
N VAL A 158 43.50 -2.64 21.56
CA VAL A 158 44.14 -3.95 21.68
C VAL A 158 45.68 -3.87 21.49
N TYR A 159 46.19 -2.87 20.76
CA TYR A 159 47.63 -2.79 20.49
C TYR A 159 48.43 -2.12 21.63
N ASN A 160 47.78 -1.25 22.42
CA ASN A 160 48.45 -0.57 23.55
C ASN A 160 48.55 -1.43 24.82
N ASN A 161 47.65 -2.38 25.05
CA ASN A 161 47.73 -3.26 26.22
C ASN A 161 48.81 -4.34 26.11
N ASN A 162 49.23 -4.72 24.89
CA ASN A 162 50.30 -5.70 24.69
C ASN A 162 51.72 -5.14 24.77
N LYS A 163 51.91 -3.80 24.80
CA LYS A 163 53.24 -3.18 24.98
C LYS A 163 53.58 -2.80 26.42
N GLN A 164 52.62 -2.81 27.35
CA GLN A 164 52.89 -2.54 28.76
C GLN A 164 53.14 -3.81 29.62
N GLY A 165 53.03 -5.01 29.03
CA GLY A 165 53.20 -6.28 29.73
C GLY A 165 54.60 -6.92 29.65
N ILE A 166 55.56 -6.35 28.90
CA ILE A 166 56.89 -6.94 28.70
C ILE A 166 57.99 -5.96 29.13
N GLN A 167 57.98 -5.55 30.40
CA GLN A 167 59.11 -4.96 31.11
C GLN A 167 58.92 -5.14 32.63
N ARG A 168 58.88 -6.39 33.13
CA ARG A 168 59.09 -6.68 34.55
C ARG A 168 59.76 -8.05 34.73
N TYR A 169 61.04 -7.96 35.11
CA TYR A 169 61.95 -8.93 35.76
C TYR A 169 62.22 -10.26 35.05
#